data_AF-A0A8J7VUI6-F1
#
_entry.id   AF-A0A8J7VUI6-F1
#
_cell.length_a   1.000
_cell.length_b   1.000
_cell.length_c   1.000
_cell.angle_alpha   90.00
_cell.angle_beta   90.00
_cell.angle_gamma   90.00
#
_symmetry.space_group_name_H-M   'P 1'
#
loop_
_entity.id
_entity.type
_entity.pdbx_description
1 polymer ?
#
loop_
_entity_poly.entity_id
_entity_poly.type
_entity_poly.pdbx_seq_one_letter_code
_entity_poly.pdbx_strand_id
1 'polypeptide(L)'
;MVAQFPPVSPAAFAAFVRGIERRGYVFAEAHCGQAPRAHAALAAALVELRARAGALAMADWPLAFWSRLIAQPELRGAPLAAPDPAVAALAAITPGPRAALLLRLVAGLPLHEGARAMGVSEKAYRHALARALQDLRSAASGDAEGELQALRDALQARVRDLPQDVRDHLARVREAVARERPLPAPAPEPAPAPRRERDAAPRPGMRLALWLALAAVAAAFAWTFVPPAVPPLPPGAMQALPAETPVRTLTPEAELLADPDFEMHADPDGARLAQRLDFFSWYAAEGAVAADPAPEDDDAP
;
A
#
# COMPACT_ATOMS: atom_id res chain seq x y z
N MET A 1 -20.68 27.07 -4.22
CA MET A 1 -22.01 26.64 -3.71
C MET A 1 -21.76 25.44 -2.81
N VAL A 2 -21.76 25.62 -1.48
CA VAL A 2 -21.54 24.49 -0.54
C VAL A 2 -22.86 23.72 -0.48
N ALA A 3 -22.88 22.49 -0.98
CA ALA A 3 -24.03 21.62 -0.82
C ALA A 3 -24.26 21.39 0.67
N GLN A 4 -25.32 21.97 1.23
CA GLN A 4 -25.74 21.69 2.60
C GLN A 4 -26.53 20.38 2.57
N PHE A 5 -25.97 19.34 3.17
CA PHE A 5 -26.70 18.10 3.40
C PHE A 5 -27.55 18.23 4.67
N PRO A 6 -28.72 17.57 4.74
CA PRO A 6 -29.53 17.56 5.95
C PRO A 6 -28.73 16.98 7.13
N PRO A 7 -29.05 17.39 8.38
CA PRO A 7 -28.36 16.88 9.56
C PRO A 7 -28.48 15.35 9.63
N VAL A 8 -27.38 14.70 10.00
CA VAL A 8 -27.31 13.24 10.04
C VAL A 8 -28.16 12.70 11.19
N SER A 9 -29.15 11.88 10.84
CA SER A 9 -29.95 11.16 11.83
C SER A 9 -29.06 10.20 12.64
N PRO A 10 -29.12 10.20 13.99
CA PRO A 10 -28.42 9.25 14.84
C PRO A 10 -28.72 7.79 14.46
N ALA A 11 -29.96 7.49 14.07
CA ALA A 11 -30.36 6.14 13.67
C ALA A 11 -29.71 5.71 12.35
N ALA A 12 -29.64 6.61 11.36
CA ALA A 12 -29.00 6.33 10.08
C ALA A 12 -27.49 6.08 10.25
N PHE A 13 -26.82 6.92 11.05
CA PHE A 13 -25.41 6.71 11.37
C PHE A 13 -25.19 5.40 12.12
N ALA A 14 -26.01 5.09 13.13
CA ALA A 14 -25.91 3.84 13.88
C ALA A 14 -26.20 2.60 13.01
N ALA A 15 -27.05 2.70 11.98
CA ALA A 15 -27.29 1.62 11.03
C ALA A 15 -26.07 1.39 10.12
N PHE A 16 -25.49 2.47 9.59
CA PHE A 16 -24.26 2.42 8.81
C PHE A 16 -23.11 1.79 9.60
N VAL A 17 -22.84 2.29 10.83
CA VAL A 17 -21.75 1.78 11.66
C VAL A 17 -21.92 0.29 11.96
N ARG A 18 -23.14 -0.17 12.22
CA ARG A 18 -23.43 -1.61 12.43
C ARG A 18 -23.01 -2.48 11.24
N GLY A 19 -23.12 -1.96 10.02
CA GLY A 19 -22.73 -2.65 8.79
C GLY A 19 -21.22 -2.72 8.53
N ILE A 20 -20.40 -1.95 9.26
CA ILE A 20 -18.96 -1.83 9.00
C ILE A 20 -18.08 -2.11 10.22
N GLU A 21 -18.58 -1.94 11.45
CA GLU A 21 -17.80 -2.00 12.69
C GLU A 21 -17.05 -3.32 12.89
N ARG A 22 -17.65 -4.46 12.52
CA ARG A 22 -16.99 -5.78 12.64
C ARG A 22 -15.77 -5.89 11.73
N ARG A 23 -15.91 -5.48 10.47
CA ARG A 23 -14.80 -5.46 9.51
C ARG A 23 -13.75 -4.44 9.90
N GLY A 24 -14.16 -3.27 10.39
CA GLY A 24 -13.25 -2.25 10.92
C GLY A 24 -12.41 -2.77 12.09
N TYR A 25 -13.04 -3.49 13.03
CA TYR A 25 -12.34 -4.10 14.16
C TYR A 25 -11.33 -5.16 13.70
N VAL A 26 -11.77 -6.14 12.89
CA VAL A 26 -10.88 -7.20 12.39
C VAL A 26 -9.73 -6.63 11.56
N PHE A 27 -9.99 -5.60 10.76
CA PHE A 27 -8.93 -4.87 10.04
C PHE A 27 -7.90 -4.29 11.00
N ALA A 28 -8.34 -3.53 12.01
CA ALA A 28 -7.45 -2.86 12.94
C ALA A 28 -6.65 -3.87 13.77
N GLU A 29 -7.30 -4.92 14.27
CA GLU A 29 -6.68 -5.99 15.04
C GLU A 29 -5.67 -6.80 14.22
N ALA A 30 -6.00 -7.16 12.97
CA ALA A 30 -5.06 -7.84 12.08
C ALA A 30 -3.88 -6.95 11.67
N HIS A 31 -4.08 -5.63 11.65
CA HIS A 31 -3.03 -4.68 11.30
C HIS A 31 -2.01 -4.47 12.43
N CYS A 32 -2.48 -4.27 13.67
CA CYS A 32 -1.65 -3.91 14.82
C CYS A 32 -1.39 -5.07 15.80
N GLY A 33 -2.11 -6.19 15.68
CA GLY A 33 -1.96 -7.37 16.53
C GLY A 33 -2.43 -7.22 17.98
N GLN A 34 -3.15 -6.14 18.32
CA GLN A 34 -3.53 -5.84 19.71
C GLN A 34 -4.99 -5.37 19.79
N ALA A 35 -5.83 -6.14 20.51
CA ALA A 35 -7.25 -5.82 20.68
C ALA A 35 -7.51 -4.42 21.32
N PRO A 36 -6.79 -3.97 22.36
CA PRO A 36 -7.01 -2.64 22.92
C PRO A 36 -6.71 -1.50 21.93
N ARG A 37 -5.63 -1.62 21.14
CA ARG A 37 -5.30 -0.65 20.09
C ARG A 37 -6.32 -0.67 18.96
N ALA A 38 -6.83 -1.84 18.60
CA ALA A 38 -7.88 -1.97 17.59
C ALA A 38 -9.19 -1.28 18.02
N HIS A 39 -9.60 -1.47 19.28
CA HIS A 39 -10.76 -0.77 19.85
C HIS A 39 -10.58 0.75 19.85
N ALA A 40 -9.43 1.24 20.31
CA ALA A 40 -9.13 2.67 20.34
C ALA A 40 -9.13 3.29 18.93
N ALA A 41 -8.45 2.66 17.97
CA ALA A 41 -8.41 3.11 16.57
C ALA A 41 -9.82 3.20 15.96
N LEU A 42 -10.63 2.15 16.16
CA LEU A 42 -11.99 2.13 15.62
C LEU A 42 -12.87 3.22 16.24
N ALA A 43 -12.82 3.39 17.57
CA ALA A 43 -13.59 4.42 18.25
C ALA A 43 -13.21 5.84 17.78
N ALA A 44 -11.91 6.12 17.67
CA ALA A 44 -11.40 7.40 17.18
C ALA A 44 -11.84 7.68 15.73
N ALA A 45 -11.72 6.69 14.85
CA ALA A 45 -12.16 6.81 13.46
C ALA A 45 -13.67 7.06 13.33
N LEU A 46 -14.49 6.44 14.18
CA LEU A 46 -15.94 6.65 14.21
C LEU A 46 -16.31 8.05 14.72
N VAL A 47 -15.62 8.57 15.73
CA VAL A 47 -15.81 9.95 16.22
C VAL A 47 -15.45 10.95 15.11
N GLU A 48 -14.30 10.79 14.46
CA GLU A 48 -13.89 11.64 13.34
C GLU A 48 -14.82 11.55 12.12
N LEU A 49 -15.41 10.38 11.88
CA LEU A 49 -16.41 10.21 10.84
C LEU A 49 -17.69 10.95 11.21
N ARG A 50 -18.16 10.78 12.45
CA ARG A 50 -19.41 11.38 12.93
C ARG A 50 -19.38 12.92 12.86
N ALA A 51 -18.24 13.52 13.17
CA ALA A 51 -18.04 14.97 13.08
C ALA A 51 -18.14 15.52 11.65
N ARG A 52 -17.85 14.68 10.64
CA ARG A 52 -17.85 15.09 9.22
C ARG A 52 -19.03 14.52 8.42
N ALA A 53 -19.81 13.60 9.01
CA ALA A 53 -20.87 12.89 8.31
C ALA A 53 -21.94 13.84 7.73
N GLY A 54 -22.22 14.97 8.38
CA GLY A 54 -23.17 15.99 7.89
C GLY A 54 -22.70 16.79 6.67
N ALA A 55 -21.43 16.66 6.27
CA ALA A 55 -20.90 17.29 5.06
C ALA A 55 -20.71 16.29 3.90
N LEU A 56 -21.07 15.01 4.12
CA LEU A 56 -20.83 13.93 3.16
C LEU A 56 -22.15 13.28 2.77
N ALA A 57 -22.28 12.90 1.49
CA ALA A 57 -23.36 12.02 1.09
C ALA A 57 -23.20 10.66 1.78
N MET A 58 -24.32 10.00 2.11
CA MET A 58 -24.28 8.70 2.78
C MET A 58 -23.49 7.64 2.01
N ALA A 59 -23.46 7.74 0.68
CA ALA A 59 -22.68 6.87 -0.21
C ALA A 59 -21.16 7.03 -0.02
N ASP A 60 -20.68 8.18 0.46
CA ASP A 60 -19.26 8.46 0.68
C ASP A 60 -18.77 8.04 2.08
N TRP A 61 -19.70 7.70 2.98
CA TRP A 61 -19.36 7.32 4.36
C TRP A 61 -18.42 6.10 4.47
N PRO A 62 -18.58 5.00 3.68
CA PRO A 62 -17.65 3.87 3.73
C PRO A 62 -16.21 4.26 3.41
N LEU A 63 -15.99 5.02 2.34
CA LEU A 63 -14.65 5.45 1.95
C LEU A 63 -14.05 6.39 3.00
N ALA A 64 -14.86 7.33 3.50
CA ALA A 64 -14.48 8.25 4.56
C ALA A 64 -14.09 7.51 5.87
N PHE A 65 -14.80 6.43 6.19
CA PHE A 65 -14.49 5.56 7.33
C PHE A 65 -13.12 4.90 7.17
N TRP A 66 -12.88 4.19 6.07
CA TRP A 66 -11.61 3.46 5.86
C TRP A 66 -10.41 4.40 5.83
N SER A 67 -10.56 5.58 5.21
CA SER A 67 -9.52 6.60 5.18
C SER A 67 -9.14 7.08 6.59
N ARG A 68 -10.14 7.32 7.45
CA ARG A 68 -9.90 7.73 8.84
C ARG A 68 -9.32 6.61 9.67
N LEU A 69 -9.79 5.38 9.49
CA LEU A 69 -9.31 4.22 10.24
C LEU A 69 -7.82 3.97 10.00
N ILE A 70 -7.37 3.99 8.75
CA ILE A 70 -5.95 3.79 8.41
C ILE A 70 -5.08 4.95 8.91
N ALA A 71 -5.63 6.16 8.97
CA ALA A 71 -4.93 7.34 9.46
C ALA A 71 -4.74 7.37 11.00
N GLN A 72 -5.32 6.42 11.74
CA GLN A 72 -5.26 6.41 13.20
C GLN A 72 -3.84 6.15 13.72
N PRO A 73 -3.33 6.94 14.68
CA PRO A 73 -2.01 6.77 15.26
C PRO A 73 -1.86 5.43 15.99
N GLU A 74 -2.94 4.86 16.52
CA GLU A 74 -2.97 3.56 17.20
C GLU A 74 -2.60 2.42 16.25
N LEU A 75 -2.68 2.62 14.93
CA LEU A 75 -2.22 1.66 13.94
C LEU A 75 -0.74 1.84 13.55
N ARG A 76 -0.10 2.94 13.97
CA ARG A 76 1.33 3.22 13.67
C ARG A 76 2.24 2.55 14.72
N GLY A 77 3.24 1.78 14.28
CA GLY A 77 4.28 1.19 15.14
C GLY A 77 4.21 -0.33 15.34
N ALA A 78 5.28 -0.94 15.88
CA ALA A 78 5.38 -2.39 16.14
C ALA A 78 4.63 -2.79 17.45
N PRO A 79 4.18 -4.04 17.68
CA PRO A 79 4.57 -5.29 17.01
C PRO A 79 3.42 -6.22 16.55
N LEU A 80 3.71 -7.16 15.65
CA LEU A 80 2.98 -8.43 15.58
C LEU A 80 3.82 -9.53 16.29
N ALA A 81 3.36 -9.99 17.46
CA ALA A 81 3.62 -11.28 18.12
C ALA A 81 2.68 -11.38 19.36
N ALA A 82 1.88 -12.43 19.62
CA ALA A 82 1.53 -13.60 18.81
C ALA A 82 0.16 -13.39 18.15
N PRO A 83 0.12 -13.21 16.82
CA PRO A 83 -1.11 -13.40 16.09
C PRO A 83 -1.50 -14.87 16.26
N ASP A 84 -2.80 -15.13 16.33
CA ASP A 84 -3.34 -16.45 15.99
C ASP A 84 -2.55 -17.02 14.79
N PRO A 85 -2.05 -18.27 14.85
CA PRO A 85 -1.30 -18.89 13.76
C PRO A 85 -1.97 -18.72 12.39
N ALA A 86 -3.31 -18.64 12.35
CA ALA A 86 -4.07 -18.42 11.12
C ALA A 86 -3.81 -17.05 10.43
N VAL A 87 -3.33 -16.04 11.17
CA VAL A 87 -2.99 -14.70 10.64
C VAL A 87 -1.52 -14.32 10.87
N ALA A 88 -0.70 -15.27 11.33
CA ALA A 88 0.71 -15.04 11.64
C ALA A 88 1.53 -14.54 10.44
N ALA A 89 1.18 -14.98 9.23
CA ALA A 89 1.84 -14.56 7.99
C ALA A 89 1.81 -13.03 7.77
N LEU A 90 0.82 -12.32 8.31
CA LEU A 90 0.75 -10.85 8.22
C LEU A 90 1.92 -10.15 8.93
N ALA A 91 2.55 -10.81 9.91
CA ALA A 91 3.68 -10.25 10.66
C ALA A 91 4.88 -9.96 9.75
N ALA A 92 5.09 -10.78 8.71
CA ALA A 92 6.18 -10.65 7.76
C ALA A 92 6.00 -9.44 6.82
N ILE A 93 4.78 -8.94 6.66
CA ILE A 93 4.47 -7.85 5.72
C ILE A 93 4.70 -6.50 6.40
N THR A 94 5.34 -5.56 5.71
CA THR A 94 5.50 -4.18 6.21
C THR A 94 4.15 -3.44 6.36
N PRO A 95 4.00 -2.46 7.28
CA PRO A 95 2.70 -1.88 7.63
C PRO A 95 1.89 -1.31 6.45
N GLY A 96 2.53 -0.61 5.51
CA GLY A 96 1.85 -0.02 4.34
C GLY A 96 1.26 -1.09 3.41
N PRO A 97 2.07 -1.99 2.84
CA PRO A 97 1.62 -3.16 2.09
C PRO A 97 0.58 -4.01 2.85
N ARG A 98 0.75 -4.19 4.17
CA ARG A 98 -0.23 -4.90 5.02
C ARG A 98 -1.59 -4.21 5.03
N ALA A 99 -1.64 -2.89 5.18
CA ALA A 99 -2.88 -2.12 5.11
C ALA A 99 -3.57 -2.27 3.74
N ALA A 100 -2.81 -2.21 2.64
CA ALA A 100 -3.34 -2.41 1.29
C ALA A 100 -3.96 -3.80 1.12
N LEU A 101 -3.27 -4.85 1.59
CA LEU A 101 -3.79 -6.22 1.54
C LEU A 101 -5.06 -6.37 2.39
N LEU A 102 -5.08 -5.85 3.61
CA LEU A 102 -6.25 -5.92 4.50
C LEU A 102 -7.46 -5.13 3.97
N LEU A 103 -7.24 -4.02 3.26
CA LEU A 103 -8.34 -3.33 2.57
C LEU A 103 -8.96 -4.21 1.47
N ARG A 104 -8.15 -5.03 0.80
CA ARG A 104 -8.65 -5.96 -0.21
C ARG A 104 -9.37 -7.15 0.42
N LEU A 105 -8.79 -7.74 1.47
CA LEU A 105 -9.28 -8.99 2.07
C LEU A 105 -10.42 -8.80 3.07
N VAL A 106 -10.32 -7.79 3.95
CA VAL A 106 -11.28 -7.57 5.05
C VAL A 106 -12.32 -6.53 4.65
N ALA A 107 -11.87 -5.37 4.15
CA ALA A 107 -12.80 -4.31 3.75
C ALA A 107 -13.53 -4.64 2.44
N GLY A 108 -12.96 -5.50 1.60
CA GLY A 108 -13.54 -5.91 0.32
C GLY A 108 -13.50 -4.80 -0.73
N LEU A 109 -12.64 -3.79 -0.55
CA LEU A 109 -12.60 -2.63 -1.44
C LEU A 109 -11.98 -3.02 -2.80
N PRO A 110 -12.53 -2.50 -3.92
CA PRO A 110 -11.88 -2.57 -5.22
C PRO A 110 -10.60 -1.72 -5.23
N LEU A 111 -9.72 -1.95 -6.22
CA LEU A 111 -8.41 -1.28 -6.35
C LEU A 111 -8.51 0.24 -6.23
N HIS A 112 -9.44 0.86 -6.94
CA HIS A 112 -9.59 2.31 -6.97
C HIS A 112 -10.03 2.87 -5.61
N GLU A 113 -10.97 2.22 -4.90
CA GLU A 113 -11.41 2.66 -3.57
C GLU A 113 -10.35 2.41 -2.51
N GLY A 114 -9.61 1.30 -2.60
CA GLY A 114 -8.48 1.02 -1.71
C GLY A 114 -7.38 2.09 -1.84
N ALA A 115 -7.04 2.47 -3.07
CA ALA A 115 -6.10 3.55 -3.35
C ALA A 115 -6.60 4.90 -2.79
N ARG A 116 -7.88 5.24 -3.02
CA ARG A 116 -8.51 6.44 -2.46
C ARG A 116 -8.51 6.44 -0.93
N ALA A 117 -8.79 5.29 -0.30
CA ALA A 117 -8.80 5.16 1.15
C ALA A 117 -7.41 5.40 1.75
N MET A 118 -6.37 4.91 1.08
CA MET A 118 -4.97 5.16 1.48
C MET A 118 -4.44 6.54 1.11
N GLY A 119 -5.17 7.32 0.29
CA GLY A 119 -4.70 8.61 -0.20
C GLY A 119 -3.52 8.52 -1.16
N VAL A 120 -3.41 7.42 -1.92
CA VAL A 120 -2.31 7.19 -2.88
C VAL A 120 -2.84 6.97 -4.30
N SER A 121 -1.95 7.01 -5.30
CA SER A 121 -2.30 6.65 -6.68
C SER A 121 -2.61 5.16 -6.81
N GLU A 122 -3.43 4.78 -7.79
CA GLU A 122 -3.74 3.35 -8.03
C GLU A 122 -2.48 2.54 -8.38
N LYS A 123 -1.51 3.16 -9.07
CA LYS A 123 -0.20 2.54 -9.35
C LYS A 123 0.56 2.24 -8.05
N ALA A 124 0.60 3.19 -7.11
CA ALA A 124 1.24 2.98 -5.80
C ALA A 124 0.50 1.92 -4.97
N TYR A 125 -0.82 1.88 -5.03
CA TYR A 125 -1.63 0.86 -4.37
C TYR A 125 -1.36 -0.54 -4.94
N ARG A 126 -1.32 -0.70 -6.27
CA ARG A 126 -0.96 -1.97 -6.92
C ARG A 126 0.45 -2.42 -6.55
N HIS A 127 1.41 -1.49 -6.48
CA HIS A 127 2.77 -1.80 -6.04
C HIS A 127 2.81 -2.27 -4.58
N ALA A 128 2.08 -1.61 -3.68
CA ALA A 128 1.97 -2.03 -2.29
C ALA A 128 1.34 -3.43 -2.15
N LEU A 129 0.30 -3.75 -2.95
CA LEU A 129 -0.27 -5.09 -3.00
C LEU A 129 0.72 -6.14 -3.51
N ALA A 130 1.41 -5.86 -4.61
CA ALA A 130 2.42 -6.76 -5.16
C ALA A 130 3.52 -7.04 -4.12
N ARG A 131 3.95 -6.01 -3.39
CA ARG A 131 4.92 -6.15 -2.31
C ARG A 131 4.39 -7.01 -1.17
N ALA A 132 3.14 -6.81 -0.74
CA ALA A 132 2.51 -7.62 0.31
C ALA A 132 2.45 -9.12 -0.08
N LEU A 133 2.06 -9.41 -1.32
CA LEU A 133 2.00 -10.76 -1.85
C LEU A 133 3.40 -11.38 -2.02
N GLN A 134 4.42 -10.58 -2.31
CA GLN A 134 5.81 -11.04 -2.36
C GLN A 134 6.32 -11.38 -0.95
N ASP A 135 6.09 -10.49 0.03
CA ASP A 135 6.48 -10.72 1.42
C ASP A 135 5.81 -11.99 1.99
N LEU A 136 4.53 -12.23 1.67
CA LEU A 136 3.83 -13.47 2.02
C LEU A 136 4.46 -14.70 1.37
N ARG A 137 4.71 -14.67 0.05
CA ARG A 137 5.36 -15.76 -0.68
C ARG A 137 6.74 -16.09 -0.12
N SER A 138 7.49 -15.08 0.30
CA SER A 138 8.81 -15.27 0.91
C SER A 138 8.75 -15.84 2.33
N ALA A 139 7.64 -15.64 3.04
CA ALA A 139 7.43 -16.19 4.39
C ALA A 139 6.74 -17.57 4.37
N ALA A 140 6.10 -17.93 3.25
CA ALA A 140 5.38 -19.18 3.09
C ALA A 140 6.31 -20.39 3.24
N SER A 141 5.83 -21.41 3.95
CA SER A 141 6.58 -22.67 4.12
C SER A 141 6.23 -23.70 3.06
N GLY A 142 5.14 -23.48 2.31
CA GLY A 142 4.67 -24.37 1.27
C GLY A 142 3.98 -23.64 0.11
N ASP A 143 2.79 -24.12 -0.28
CA ASP A 143 1.99 -23.49 -1.33
C ASP A 143 1.48 -22.11 -0.90
N ALA A 144 2.10 -21.06 -1.46
CA ALA A 144 1.78 -19.69 -1.12
C ALA A 144 0.34 -19.28 -1.50
N GLU A 145 -0.24 -19.87 -2.54
CA GLU A 145 -1.63 -19.58 -2.91
C GLU A 145 -2.60 -20.19 -1.89
N GLY A 146 -2.36 -21.44 -1.50
CA GLY A 146 -3.09 -22.09 -0.41
C GLY A 146 -2.99 -21.34 0.92
N GLU A 147 -1.81 -20.81 1.27
CA GLU A 147 -1.62 -19.99 2.47
C GLU A 147 -2.37 -18.65 2.40
N LEU A 148 -2.36 -17.98 1.24
CA LEU A 148 -3.16 -16.77 1.02
C LEU A 148 -4.66 -17.05 1.13
N GLN A 149 -5.11 -18.20 0.60
CA GLN A 149 -6.49 -18.63 0.70
C GLN A 149 -6.90 -18.90 2.16
N ALA A 150 -6.06 -19.62 2.91
CA ALA A 150 -6.28 -19.88 4.33
C ALA A 150 -6.33 -18.58 5.15
N LEU A 151 -5.44 -17.63 4.85
CA LEU A 151 -5.45 -16.30 5.48
C LEU A 151 -6.76 -15.55 5.21
N ARG A 152 -7.24 -15.57 3.97
CA ARG A 152 -8.52 -14.96 3.58
C ARG A 152 -9.67 -15.58 4.37
N ASP A 153 -9.72 -16.91 4.44
CA ASP A 153 -10.79 -17.64 5.11
C ASP A 153 -10.76 -17.40 6.63
N ALA A 154 -9.58 -17.35 7.24
CA ALA A 154 -9.39 -17.02 8.64
C ALA A 154 -9.90 -15.61 8.98
N LEU A 155 -9.57 -14.61 8.15
CA LEU A 155 -10.04 -13.24 8.33
C LEU A 155 -11.57 -13.14 8.18
N GLN A 156 -12.16 -13.83 7.20
CA GLN A 156 -13.61 -13.84 7.00
C GLN A 156 -14.35 -14.56 8.14
N ALA A 157 -13.79 -15.67 8.64
CA ALA A 157 -14.31 -16.35 9.80
C ALA A 157 -14.32 -15.43 11.02
N ARG A 158 -13.25 -14.66 11.27
CA ARG A 158 -13.22 -13.67 12.37
C ARG A 158 -14.28 -12.59 12.23
N VAL A 159 -14.53 -12.08 11.02
CA VAL A 159 -15.60 -11.08 10.80
C VAL A 159 -16.98 -11.64 11.14
N ARG A 160 -17.22 -12.91 10.78
CA ARG A 160 -18.49 -13.61 11.04
C ARG A 160 -18.66 -13.95 12.51
N ASP A 161 -17.62 -14.52 13.11
CA ASP A 161 -17.64 -15.21 14.40
C ASP A 161 -16.90 -14.41 15.48
N LEU A 162 -17.26 -13.13 15.62
CA LEU A 162 -16.66 -12.22 16.59
C LEU A 162 -17.11 -12.56 18.04
N PRO A 163 -16.19 -12.57 19.04
CA PRO A 163 -16.54 -12.78 20.44
C PRO A 163 -17.65 -11.84 20.94
N GLN A 164 -18.51 -12.33 21.85
CA GLN A 164 -19.71 -11.60 22.29
C GLN A 164 -19.35 -10.32 23.07
N ASP A 165 -18.31 -10.37 23.88
CA ASP A 165 -17.75 -9.22 24.61
C ASP A 165 -17.29 -8.10 23.67
N VAL A 166 -16.62 -8.47 22.57
CA VAL A 166 -16.22 -7.52 21.51
C VAL A 166 -17.46 -6.92 20.85
N ARG A 167 -18.46 -7.75 20.51
CA ARG A 167 -19.72 -7.28 19.90
C ARG A 167 -20.47 -6.31 20.81
N ASP A 168 -20.54 -6.60 22.11
CA ASP A 168 -21.21 -5.74 23.08
C ASP A 168 -20.45 -4.41 23.27
N HIS A 169 -19.11 -4.44 23.26
CA HIS A 169 -18.31 -3.23 23.27
C HIS A 169 -18.55 -2.35 22.03
N LEU A 170 -18.50 -2.96 20.83
CA LEU A 170 -18.79 -2.25 19.58
C LEU A 170 -20.19 -1.62 19.59
N ALA A 171 -21.20 -2.34 20.08
CA ALA A 171 -22.54 -1.81 20.22
C ALA A 171 -22.62 -0.59 21.15
N ARG A 172 -21.88 -0.59 22.28
CA ARG A 172 -21.78 0.56 23.19
C ARG A 172 -21.09 1.76 22.55
N VAL A 173 -19.97 1.54 21.85
CA VAL A 173 -19.26 2.60 21.12
C VAL A 173 -20.14 3.21 20.03
N ARG A 174 -20.78 2.38 19.21
CA ARG A 174 -21.70 2.80 18.16
C ARG A 174 -22.82 3.68 18.69
N GLU A 175 -23.43 3.30 19.81
CA GLU A 175 -24.51 4.06 20.43
C GLU A 175 -24.02 5.40 21.01
N ALA A 176 -22.84 5.40 21.66
CA ALA A 176 -22.23 6.62 22.17
C ALA A 176 -21.90 7.60 21.03
N VAL A 177 -21.23 7.14 19.97
CA VAL A 177 -20.86 7.99 18.83
C VAL A 177 -22.10 8.49 18.08
N ALA A 178 -23.10 7.64 17.82
CA ALA A 178 -24.30 8.04 17.10
C ALA A 178 -25.04 9.20 17.80
N ARG A 179 -25.09 9.17 19.13
CA ARG A 179 -25.70 10.20 19.99
C ARG A 179 -24.73 11.30 20.42
N GLU A 180 -23.50 11.31 19.92
CA GLU A 180 -22.45 12.26 20.30
C GLU A 180 -22.22 12.34 21.83
N ARG A 181 -22.35 11.20 22.52
CA ARG A 181 -22.08 11.07 23.95
C ARG A 181 -20.61 10.73 24.21
N PRO A 182 -20.10 11.01 25.42
CA PRO A 182 -18.79 10.53 25.83
C PRO A 182 -18.67 9.02 25.60
N LEU A 183 -17.54 8.60 25.05
CA LEU A 183 -17.26 7.18 24.82
C LEU A 183 -17.23 6.43 26.16
N PRO A 184 -17.73 5.19 26.21
CA PRO A 184 -17.58 4.35 27.39
C PRO A 184 -16.09 4.15 27.67
N ALA A 185 -15.68 4.32 28.93
CA ALA A 185 -14.31 4.01 29.32
C ALA A 185 -13.99 2.54 28.96
N PRO A 186 -12.79 2.24 28.45
CA PRO A 186 -12.36 0.86 28.28
C PRO A 186 -12.49 0.12 29.60
N ALA A 187 -12.92 -1.14 29.56
CA ALA A 187 -12.93 -1.98 30.76
C ALA A 187 -11.50 -1.99 31.33
N PRO A 188 -11.34 -1.87 32.66
CA PRO A 188 -10.02 -1.93 33.27
C PRO A 188 -9.44 -3.33 33.02
N GLU A 189 -8.50 -3.45 32.09
CA GLU A 189 -7.58 -4.58 32.07
C GLU A 189 -6.81 -4.59 33.40
N PRO A 190 -6.44 -5.77 33.94
CA PRO A 190 -5.49 -5.82 35.04
C PRO A 190 -4.26 -5.05 34.57
N ALA A 191 -3.97 -3.95 35.26
CA ALA A 191 -2.88 -3.06 34.90
C ALA A 191 -1.65 -3.91 34.59
N PRO A 192 -1.12 -3.92 33.35
CA PRO A 192 0.21 -4.44 33.16
C PRO A 192 1.08 -3.66 34.14
N ALA A 193 1.79 -4.39 35.03
CA ALA A 193 2.71 -3.79 36.00
C ALA A 193 3.42 -2.63 35.33
N PRO A 194 3.42 -1.41 35.94
CA PRO A 194 3.74 -0.18 35.23
C PRO A 194 5.02 -0.43 34.44
N ARG A 195 4.86 -0.67 33.14
CA ARG A 195 5.96 -0.49 32.23
C ARG A 195 6.20 0.98 32.41
N ARG A 196 7.30 1.29 33.10
CA ARG A 196 7.87 2.61 33.09
C ARG A 196 7.95 2.95 31.61
N GLU A 197 6.94 3.64 31.10
CA GLU A 197 7.14 4.63 30.09
C GLU A 197 8.28 5.44 30.69
N ARG A 198 9.49 5.13 30.21
CA ARG A 198 10.50 6.13 30.15
C ARG A 198 9.87 7.17 29.22
N ASP A 199 9.05 8.03 29.81
CA ASP A 199 9.07 9.44 29.53
C ASP A 199 10.53 9.84 29.72
N ALA A 200 11.32 9.52 28.69
CA ALA A 200 12.59 10.14 28.47
C ALA A 200 12.22 11.58 28.12
N ALA A 201 11.90 12.37 29.16
CA ALA A 201 11.95 13.81 29.09
C ALA A 201 13.23 14.11 28.29
N PRO A 202 13.12 14.75 27.11
CA PRO A 202 14.25 14.88 26.22
C PRO A 202 15.33 15.59 27.02
N ARG A 203 16.41 14.85 27.31
CA ARG A 203 17.55 15.38 28.06
C ARG A 203 17.93 16.69 27.38
N PRO A 204 18.23 17.78 28.11
CA PRO A 204 18.52 19.08 27.49
C PRO A 204 19.61 18.99 26.40
N GLY A 205 20.54 18.04 26.53
CA GLY A 205 21.52 17.70 25.48
C GLY A 205 20.95 17.05 24.22
N MET A 206 19.84 16.31 24.30
CA MET A 206 19.16 15.72 23.13
C MET A 206 18.42 16.76 22.30
N ARG A 207 17.85 17.81 22.94
CA ARG A 207 17.29 18.95 22.20
C ARG A 207 18.40 19.73 21.49
N LEU A 208 19.53 19.96 22.15
CA LEU A 208 20.71 20.57 21.52
C LEU A 208 21.24 19.71 20.37
N ALA A 209 21.32 18.39 20.54
CA ALA A 209 21.73 17.47 19.49
C ALA A 209 20.74 17.47 18.30
N LEU A 210 19.43 17.55 18.57
CA LEU A 210 18.41 17.63 17.52
C LEU A 210 18.48 18.97 16.77
N TRP A 211 18.76 20.07 17.47
CA TRP A 211 19.01 21.38 16.86
C TRP A 211 20.30 21.41 16.05
N LEU A 212 21.37 20.77 16.54
CA LEU A 212 22.61 20.62 15.79
C LEU A 212 22.42 19.73 14.55
N ALA A 213 21.66 18.65 14.67
CA ALA A 213 21.32 17.78 13.54
C ALA A 213 20.46 18.54 12.52
N LEU A 214 19.47 19.31 12.97
CA LEU A 214 18.65 20.15 12.10
C LEU A 214 19.49 21.25 11.43
N ALA A 215 20.40 21.89 12.15
CA ALA A 215 21.32 22.87 11.61
C ALA A 215 22.29 22.24 10.60
N ALA A 216 22.77 21.02 10.84
CA ALA A 216 23.61 20.27 9.91
C ALA A 216 22.84 19.90 8.63
N VAL A 217 21.57 19.47 8.75
CA VAL A 217 20.71 19.19 7.60
C VAL A 217 20.41 20.48 6.83
N ALA A 218 20.12 21.58 7.51
CA ALA A 218 19.89 22.88 6.88
C ALA A 218 21.16 23.42 6.19
N ALA A 219 22.33 23.22 6.79
CA ALA A 219 23.62 23.59 6.21
C ALA A 219 23.96 22.72 4.98
N ALA A 220 23.75 21.40 5.06
CA ALA A 220 23.90 20.50 3.91
C ALA A 220 22.91 20.86 2.79
N PHE A 221 21.68 21.22 3.14
CA PHE A 221 20.68 21.66 2.18
C PHE A 221 21.08 23.01 1.54
N ALA A 222 21.54 23.98 2.33
CA ALA A 222 22.04 25.25 1.83
C ALA A 222 23.29 25.07 0.94
N TRP A 223 24.14 24.09 1.22
CA TRP A 223 25.30 23.74 0.40
C TRP A 223 24.90 23.30 -1.02
N THR A 224 23.68 22.78 -1.23
CA THR A 224 23.20 22.43 -2.58
C THR A 224 22.97 23.66 -3.47
N PHE A 225 22.80 24.84 -2.88
CA PHE A 225 22.67 26.10 -3.59
C PHE A 225 24.00 26.84 -3.77
N VAL A 226 25.12 26.30 -3.29
CA VAL A 226 26.45 26.83 -3.58
C VAL A 226 26.82 26.34 -4.98
N PRO A 227 26.79 27.21 -6.02
CA PRO A 227 27.19 26.79 -7.35
C PRO A 227 28.66 26.33 -7.28
N PRO A 228 29.00 25.18 -7.87
CA PRO A 228 30.39 24.74 -7.90
C PRO A 228 31.22 25.84 -8.58
N ALA A 229 32.40 26.12 -8.02
CA ALA A 229 33.34 27.10 -8.56
C ALA A 229 33.98 26.57 -9.86
N VAL A 230 33.17 26.31 -10.87
CA VAL A 230 33.60 26.00 -12.23
C VAL A 230 33.50 27.32 -12.99
N PRO A 231 34.63 27.90 -13.42
CA PRO A 231 34.57 29.09 -14.26
C PRO A 231 33.75 28.76 -15.51
N PRO A 232 32.82 29.63 -15.94
CA PRO A 232 32.00 29.37 -17.12
C PRO A 232 32.92 29.17 -18.33
N LEU A 233 32.72 28.05 -19.03
CA LEU A 233 33.45 27.76 -20.25
C LEU A 233 33.07 28.79 -21.33
N PRO A 234 34.06 29.39 -22.03
CA PRO A 234 33.79 30.24 -23.17
C PRO A 234 33.00 29.50 -24.26
N PRO A 235 32.20 30.20 -25.09
CA PRO A 235 31.50 29.58 -26.21
C PRO A 235 32.46 28.80 -27.11
N GLY A 236 32.22 27.49 -27.28
CA GLY A 236 33.04 26.60 -28.11
C GLY A 236 34.15 25.83 -27.37
N ALA A 237 34.32 26.01 -26.06
CA ALA A 237 35.29 25.25 -25.29
C ALA A 237 34.75 23.84 -24.91
N MET A 238 35.55 22.81 -25.14
CA MET A 238 35.26 21.44 -24.72
C MET A 238 35.91 21.17 -23.36
N GLN A 239 35.16 20.58 -22.42
CA GLN A 239 35.69 20.12 -21.14
C GLN A 239 35.72 18.59 -21.14
N ALA A 240 36.90 18.02 -20.90
CA ALA A 240 37.04 16.58 -20.69
C ALA A 240 36.47 16.24 -19.30
N LEU A 241 35.38 15.46 -19.27
CA LEU A 241 34.84 14.91 -18.05
C LEU A 241 35.79 13.83 -17.52
N PRO A 242 35.98 13.71 -16.19
CA PRO A 242 36.72 12.61 -15.62
C PRO A 242 36.04 11.29 -16.01
N ALA A 243 36.84 10.31 -16.45
CA ALA A 243 36.32 8.99 -16.78
C ALA A 243 35.81 8.32 -15.51
N GLU A 244 34.48 8.32 -15.32
CA GLU A 244 33.84 7.52 -14.29
C GLU A 244 33.93 6.05 -14.70
N THR A 245 34.63 5.25 -13.91
CA THR A 245 34.52 3.79 -13.99
C THR A 245 33.16 3.40 -13.39
N PRO A 246 32.22 2.83 -14.18
CA PRO A 246 30.94 2.40 -13.64
C PRO A 246 31.18 1.37 -12.54
N VAL A 247 30.69 1.67 -11.34
CA VAL A 247 30.71 0.71 -10.24
C VAL A 247 29.75 -0.42 -10.61
N ARG A 248 30.28 -1.56 -11.08
CA ARG A 248 29.46 -2.76 -11.30
C ARG A 248 28.97 -3.27 -9.96
N THR A 249 27.71 -2.98 -9.65
CA THR A 249 27.03 -3.45 -8.43
C THR A 249 26.45 -4.86 -8.57
N LEU A 250 26.43 -5.40 -9.79
CA LEU A 250 25.88 -6.71 -10.13
C LEU A 250 27.01 -7.66 -10.50
N THR A 251 26.84 -8.94 -10.16
CA THR A 251 27.71 -10.00 -10.68
C THR A 251 27.45 -10.19 -12.18
N PRO A 252 28.41 -10.68 -12.98
CA PRO A 252 28.25 -10.83 -14.43
C PRO A 252 27.03 -11.66 -14.83
N GLU A 253 26.67 -12.67 -14.04
CA GLU A 253 25.50 -13.50 -14.28
C GLU A 253 24.20 -12.75 -13.98
N ALA A 254 24.17 -11.92 -12.94
CA ALA A 254 23.02 -11.10 -12.58
C ALA A 254 22.83 -9.91 -13.54
N GLU A 255 23.92 -9.40 -14.10
CA GLU A 255 23.93 -8.39 -15.15
C GLU A 255 23.34 -8.95 -16.45
N LEU A 256 23.74 -10.17 -16.85
CA LEU A 256 23.17 -10.85 -18.02
C LEU A 256 21.66 -11.12 -17.86
N LEU A 257 21.22 -11.56 -16.69
CA LEU A 257 19.80 -11.86 -16.39
C LEU A 257 18.92 -10.60 -16.29
N ALA A 258 19.51 -9.45 -15.97
CA ALA A 258 18.80 -8.18 -15.86
C ALA A 258 18.83 -7.37 -17.17
N ASP A 259 19.55 -7.86 -18.18
CA ASP A 259 19.64 -7.22 -19.48
C ASP A 259 18.27 -7.23 -20.17
N PRO A 260 17.74 -6.08 -20.63
CA PRO A 260 16.50 -6.01 -21.41
C PRO A 260 16.49 -6.94 -22.62
N ASP A 261 17.67 -7.25 -23.18
CA ASP A 261 17.86 -8.09 -24.35
C ASP A 261 18.23 -9.54 -23.97
N PHE A 262 18.00 -9.96 -22.72
CA PHE A 262 18.32 -11.32 -22.24
C PHE A 262 17.77 -12.43 -23.14
N GLU A 263 16.54 -12.30 -23.63
CA GLU A 263 15.94 -13.31 -24.53
C GLU A 263 16.70 -13.42 -25.87
N MET A 264 17.22 -12.31 -26.40
CA MET A 264 18.05 -12.31 -27.60
C MET A 264 19.42 -12.95 -27.35
N HIS A 265 19.97 -12.79 -26.14
CA HIS A 265 21.22 -13.45 -25.75
C HIS A 265 21.06 -14.95 -25.45
N ALA A 266 19.87 -15.37 -25.01
CA ALA A 266 19.55 -16.76 -24.72
C ALA A 266 19.32 -17.61 -25.98
N ASP A 267 18.94 -16.99 -27.11
CA ASP A 267 18.74 -17.65 -28.40
C ASP A 267 19.70 -17.11 -29.50
N PRO A 268 20.93 -17.64 -29.59
CA PRO A 268 21.91 -17.20 -30.57
C PRO A 268 21.51 -17.52 -32.01
N ASP A 269 20.67 -18.52 -32.23
CA ASP A 269 20.21 -18.90 -33.57
C ASP A 269 19.07 -17.98 -34.03
N GLY A 270 18.16 -17.61 -33.13
CA GLY A 270 17.16 -16.57 -33.35
C GLY A 270 17.77 -15.20 -33.65
N ALA A 271 18.84 -14.82 -32.96
CA ALA A 271 19.57 -13.58 -33.23
C ALA A 271 20.20 -13.55 -34.64
N ARG A 272 20.74 -14.68 -35.13
CA ARG A 272 21.26 -14.80 -36.51
C ARG A 272 20.15 -14.71 -37.56
N LEU A 273 18.97 -15.23 -37.26
CA LEU A 273 17.80 -15.12 -38.12
C LEU A 273 17.28 -13.68 -38.16
N ALA A 274 17.25 -12.98 -37.03
CA ALA A 274 16.85 -11.58 -36.93
C ALA A 274 17.75 -10.65 -37.78
N GLN A 275 19.07 -10.91 -37.81
CA GLN A 275 20.01 -10.17 -38.69
C GLN A 275 19.75 -10.37 -40.18
N ARG A 276 19.05 -11.44 -40.55
CA ARG A 276 18.66 -11.75 -41.95
C ARG A 276 17.17 -11.49 -42.20
N LEU A 277 16.47 -10.84 -41.28
CA LEU A 277 15.04 -10.57 -41.39
C LEU A 277 14.71 -9.74 -42.63
N ASP A 278 15.56 -8.79 -43.00
CA ASP A 278 15.41 -7.99 -44.22
C ASP A 278 15.47 -8.87 -45.49
N PHE A 279 16.39 -9.85 -45.50
CA PHE A 279 16.48 -10.81 -46.61
C PHE A 279 15.25 -11.73 -46.66
N PHE A 280 14.81 -12.26 -45.51
CA PHE A 280 13.64 -13.14 -45.45
C PHE A 280 12.32 -12.42 -45.74
N SER A 281 12.19 -11.15 -45.36
CA SER A 281 11.02 -10.33 -45.67
C SER A 281 10.94 -9.98 -47.15
N TRP A 282 12.07 -9.66 -47.78
CA TRP A 282 12.15 -9.51 -49.23
C TRP A 282 11.84 -10.82 -49.98
N TYR A 283 12.40 -11.95 -49.55
CA TYR A 283 12.13 -13.25 -50.15
C TYR A 283 10.65 -13.68 -50.00
N ALA A 284 10.04 -13.41 -48.85
CA ALA A 284 8.62 -13.65 -48.63
C ALA A 284 7.73 -12.76 -49.50
N ALA A 285 8.14 -11.51 -49.73
CA ALA A 285 7.45 -10.60 -50.65
C ALA A 285 7.54 -11.09 -52.11
N GLU A 286 8.69 -11.60 -52.56
CA GLU A 286 8.83 -12.20 -53.90
C GLU A 286 8.01 -13.49 -54.05
N GLY A 287 7.99 -14.34 -53.03
CA GLY A 287 7.17 -15.56 -53.02
C GLY A 287 5.66 -15.29 -53.03
N ALA A 288 5.22 -14.19 -52.41
CA ALA A 288 3.83 -13.74 -52.45
C ALA A 288 3.44 -13.14 -53.82
N VAL A 289 4.40 -12.58 -54.55
CA VAL A 289 4.21 -12.08 -55.94
C VAL A 289 4.18 -13.22 -56.96
N ALA A 290 4.84 -14.36 -56.68
CA ALA A 290 4.82 -15.55 -57.53
C ALA A 290 3.57 -16.44 -57.34
N ALA A 291 2.75 -16.18 -56.31
CA ALA A 291 1.42 -16.77 -56.19
C ALA A 291 0.47 -16.03 -57.14
N ASP A 292 0.44 -16.50 -58.39
CA ASP A 292 -0.43 -16.02 -59.47
C ASP A 292 -1.88 -15.85 -58.95
N PRO A 293 -2.53 -14.70 -59.14
CA PRO A 293 -3.96 -14.59 -58.85
C PRO A 293 -4.71 -15.59 -59.74
N ALA A 294 -5.58 -16.39 -59.12
CA ALA A 294 -6.52 -17.23 -59.85
C ALA A 294 -7.21 -16.37 -60.92
N PRO A 295 -7.30 -16.84 -62.18
CA PRO A 295 -7.88 -16.04 -63.25
C PRO A 295 -9.31 -15.66 -62.89
N GLU A 296 -9.56 -14.35 -62.76
CA GLU A 296 -10.88 -13.76 -62.80
C GLU A 296 -11.44 -14.00 -64.21
N ASP A 297 -12.31 -15.01 -64.35
CA ASP A 297 -13.22 -15.12 -65.48
C ASP A 297 -14.29 -14.03 -65.34
N ASP A 298 -14.05 -12.88 -65.97
CA ASP A 298 -15.07 -11.90 -66.41
C ASP A 298 -14.35 -10.92 -67.37
N ASP A 299 -14.84 -10.56 -68.56
CA ASP A 299 -16.24 -10.44 -68.95
C ASP A 299 -16.40 -10.23 -70.48
N ALA A 300 -17.62 -10.53 -70.96
CA ALA A 300 -18.38 -9.83 -72.01
C ALA A 300 -18.01 -9.98 -73.51
N PRO A 301 -18.93 -9.65 -74.46
CA PRO A 301 -20.40 -9.59 -74.44
C PRO A 301 -21.09 -10.55 -75.43
#